data_AF-A0A2E6FCK0-F1
#
_entry.id   AF-A0A2E6FCK0-F1
#
_cell.length_a   1.000
_cell.length_b   1.000
_cell.length_c   1.000
_cell.angle_alpha   90.00
_cell.angle_beta   90.00
_cell.angle_gamma   90.00
#
_symmetry.space_group_name_H-M   'P 1'
#
loop_
_entity.id
_entity.type
_entity.pdbx_description
1 polymer ?
#
loop_
_entity_poly.entity_id
_entity_poly.type
_entity_poly.pdbx_seq_one_letter_code
_entity_poly.pdbx_strand_id
1 'polypeptide(L)'
;MTDSIKWSMEDMIEVRLKEDDDFLKVKETLTRIGIASRREKKLYQSCHILHKQGKYYIVHFKELFALDGKPTNLSENDIERRNTVVNLLHEWDLVDIVVPEKAQPTVSIRQMKILPFSEKPEWDLQAKYSIGNVGIKTTKEAKGATEIDEKIFE
;
A
#
# COMPACT_ATOMS: atom_id res chain seq x y z
N MET A 1 20.88 -0.09 -11.53
CA MET A 1 20.50 -1.43 -12.01
C MET A 1 19.09 -1.66 -11.53
N THR A 2 18.14 -1.89 -12.43
CA THR A 2 16.74 -2.19 -12.05
C THR A 2 16.68 -3.63 -11.55
N ASP A 3 16.88 -3.80 -10.24
CA ASP A 3 16.65 -5.08 -9.56
C ASP A 3 15.14 -5.36 -9.56
N SER A 4 14.72 -6.08 -10.59
CA SER A 4 13.35 -6.58 -10.69
C SER A 4 13.21 -7.78 -9.75
N ILE A 5 12.38 -7.65 -8.72
CA ILE A 5 12.15 -8.72 -7.75
C ILE A 5 11.25 -9.78 -8.35
N LYS A 6 11.65 -11.05 -8.19
CA LYS A 6 10.78 -12.19 -8.46
C LYS A 6 9.75 -12.29 -7.34
N TRP A 7 8.55 -11.80 -7.59
CA TRP A 7 7.43 -11.76 -6.64
C TRP A 7 6.33 -12.74 -7.04
N SER A 8 5.65 -13.30 -6.05
CA SER A 8 4.53 -14.23 -6.19
C SER A 8 3.42 -13.94 -5.16
N MET A 9 2.23 -14.54 -5.36
CA MET A 9 1.12 -14.44 -4.40
C MET A 9 1.49 -14.95 -3.00
N GLU A 10 2.46 -15.85 -2.88
CA GLU A 10 2.90 -16.40 -1.60
C GLU A 10 3.66 -15.37 -0.75
N ASP A 11 4.12 -14.29 -1.38
CA ASP A 11 4.86 -13.21 -0.72
C ASP A 11 3.94 -12.17 -0.08
N MET A 12 2.63 -12.23 -0.32
CA MET A 12 1.64 -11.35 0.34
C MET A 12 1.59 -11.60 1.85
N ILE A 13 1.33 -10.56 2.63
CA ILE A 13 1.20 -10.68 4.08
C ILE A 13 -0.25 -10.97 4.46
N GLU A 14 -0.53 -12.21 4.82
CA GLU A 14 -1.82 -12.63 5.36
C GLU A 14 -2.02 -12.04 6.77
N VAL A 15 -3.17 -11.43 6.99
CA VAL A 15 -3.58 -10.84 8.26
C VAL A 15 -4.97 -11.34 8.67
N ARG A 16 -5.25 -11.30 9.97
CA ARG A 16 -6.58 -11.53 10.54
C ARG A 16 -7.15 -10.22 11.05
N LEU A 17 -8.45 -10.07 10.89
CA LEU A 17 -9.24 -8.99 11.48
C LEU A 17 -10.00 -9.58 12.68
N LYS A 18 -10.24 -8.77 13.71
CA LYS A 18 -11.02 -9.21 14.88
C LYS A 18 -12.50 -9.27 14.55
N GLU A 19 -12.98 -8.27 13.83
CA GLU A 19 -14.36 -8.13 13.40
C GLU A 19 -14.43 -7.79 11.90
N ASP A 20 -15.52 -8.17 11.23
CA ASP A 20 -15.70 -7.89 9.78
C ASP A 20 -15.69 -6.39 9.48
N ASP A 21 -16.22 -5.56 10.39
CA ASP A 21 -16.24 -4.10 10.26
C ASP A 21 -14.83 -3.47 10.37
N ASP A 22 -13.85 -4.18 10.93
CA ASP A 22 -12.46 -3.71 10.98
C ASP A 22 -11.84 -3.58 9.58
N PHE A 23 -12.40 -4.27 8.58
CA PHE A 23 -11.96 -4.13 7.20
C PHE A 23 -12.03 -2.67 6.74
N LEU A 24 -13.15 -1.98 7.03
CA LEU A 24 -13.32 -0.58 6.66
C LEU A 24 -12.39 0.34 7.47
N LYS A 25 -12.14 0.03 8.74
CA LYS A 25 -11.21 0.78 9.60
C LYS A 25 -9.77 0.68 9.07
N VAL A 26 -9.32 -0.52 8.73
CA VAL A 26 -7.98 -0.76 8.15
C VAL A 26 -7.88 -0.10 6.78
N LYS A 27 -8.90 -0.26 5.93
CA LYS A 27 -8.96 0.37 4.61
C LYS A 27 -8.85 1.89 4.71
N GLU A 28 -9.58 2.52 5.62
CA GLU A 28 -9.49 3.97 5.87
C GLU A 28 -8.10 4.37 6.35
N THR A 29 -7.57 3.65 7.34
CA THR A 29 -6.26 3.94 7.95
C THR A 29 -5.15 3.91 6.90
N LEU A 30 -5.18 2.93 6.00
CA LEU A 30 -4.22 2.81 4.90
C LEU A 30 -4.26 4.00 3.93
N THR A 31 -5.41 4.67 3.73
CA THR A 31 -5.47 5.89 2.89
C THR A 31 -4.68 7.07 3.47
N ARG A 32 -4.40 7.03 4.77
CA ARG A 32 -3.63 8.05 5.50
C ARG A 32 -2.15 7.70 5.66
N ILE A 33 -1.69 6.61 5.02
CA ILE A 33 -0.29 6.16 5.06
C ILE A 33 0.26 6.03 3.65
N GLY A 34 1.38 6.71 3.40
CA GLY A 34 2.08 6.54 2.14
C GLY A 34 3.13 7.61 1.91
N ILE A 35 3.29 8.03 0.66
CA ILE A 35 4.34 8.98 0.28
C ILE A 35 3.75 10.36 0.04
N ALA A 36 4.28 11.35 0.75
CA ALA A 36 3.81 12.71 0.67
C ALA A 36 4.56 13.52 -0.41
N SER A 37 3.82 14.19 -1.27
CA SER A 37 4.31 15.35 -2.02
C SER A 37 3.95 16.60 -1.22
N ARG A 38 4.94 17.18 -0.53
CA ARG A 38 4.71 18.33 0.35
C ARG A 38 4.36 19.59 -0.45
N ARG A 39 4.98 19.76 -1.62
CA ARG A 39 4.71 20.88 -2.53
C ARG A 39 3.26 20.93 -2.97
N GLU A 40 2.67 19.77 -3.26
CA GLU A 40 1.29 19.66 -3.77
C GLU A 40 0.28 19.31 -2.66
N LYS A 41 0.72 19.14 -1.40
CA LYS A 41 -0.10 18.61 -0.29
C LYS A 41 -0.86 17.33 -0.66
N LYS A 42 -0.20 16.43 -1.41
CA LYS A 42 -0.75 15.13 -1.80
C LYS A 42 -0.15 14.01 -0.96
N LEU A 43 -0.98 13.06 -0.57
CA LEU A 43 -0.52 11.80 0.01
C LEU A 43 -0.88 10.64 -0.93
N TYR A 44 0.12 9.96 -1.45
CA TYR A 44 -0.05 8.79 -2.30
C TYR A 44 -0.08 7.52 -1.44
N GLN A 45 -1.23 6.86 -1.37
CA GLN A 45 -1.41 5.61 -0.63
C GLN A 45 -0.46 4.53 -1.13
N SER A 46 0.28 3.91 -0.21
CA SER A 46 1.26 2.85 -0.55
C SER A 46 0.67 1.44 -0.48
N CYS A 47 -0.09 1.14 0.57
CA CYS A 47 -0.58 -0.22 0.84
C CYS A 47 -2.11 -0.28 0.86
N HIS A 48 -2.62 -1.47 0.60
CA HIS A 48 -4.03 -1.78 0.50
C HIS A 48 -4.34 -3.06 1.26
N ILE A 49 -5.54 -3.13 1.83
CA ILE A 49 -6.10 -4.38 2.33
C ILE A 49 -6.89 -5.05 1.20
N LEU A 50 -6.55 -6.30 0.93
CA LEU A 50 -7.17 -7.16 -0.08
C LEU A 50 -7.94 -8.28 0.62
N HIS A 51 -9.19 -8.51 0.22
CA HIS A 51 -9.96 -9.68 0.63
C HIS A 51 -10.01 -10.68 -0.53
N LYS A 52 -9.48 -11.89 -0.32
CA LYS A 52 -9.42 -12.94 -1.35
C LYS A 52 -9.66 -14.32 -0.71
N GLN A 53 -10.65 -15.05 -1.21
CA GLN A 53 -10.96 -16.43 -0.78
C GLN A 53 -11.13 -16.58 0.75
N GLY A 54 -11.80 -15.61 1.40
CA GLY A 54 -12.04 -15.64 2.84
C GLY A 54 -10.83 -15.24 3.70
N LYS A 55 -9.77 -14.71 3.09
CA LYS A 55 -8.56 -14.26 3.76
C LYS A 55 -8.26 -12.79 3.46
N TYR A 56 -7.64 -12.12 4.42
CA TYR A 56 -7.22 -10.72 4.29
C TYR A 56 -5.72 -10.63 4.11
N TYR A 57 -5.29 -9.71 3.26
CA TYR A 57 -3.89 -9.48 2.96
C TYR A 57 -3.59 -7.99 2.98
N ILE A 58 -2.41 -7.62 3.47
CA ILE A 58 -1.86 -6.28 3.26
C ILE A 58 -0.82 -6.36 2.14
N VAL A 59 -1.02 -5.54 1.11
CA VAL A 59 -0.20 -5.54 -0.11
C VAL A 59 0.13 -4.12 -0.52
N HIS A 60 1.31 -3.92 -1.11
CA HIS A 60 1.71 -2.71 -1.78
C HIS A 60 0.96 -2.56 -3.11
N PHE A 61 0.66 -1.33 -3.54
CA PHE A 61 -0.08 -1.09 -4.80
C PHE A 61 0.64 -1.67 -6.04
N LYS A 62 1.97 -1.79 -5.98
CA LYS A 62 2.78 -2.41 -7.05
C LYS A 62 2.62 -3.93 -7.12
N GLU A 63 2.32 -4.59 -5.99
CA GLU A 63 1.96 -6.02 -5.95
C GLU A 63 0.59 -6.23 -6.59
N LEU A 64 -0.36 -5.29 -6.41
CA LEU A 64 -1.66 -5.32 -7.10
C LEU A 64 -1.50 -5.22 -8.62
N PHE A 65 -0.56 -4.42 -9.12
CA PHE A 65 -0.23 -4.42 -10.55
C PHE A 65 0.34 -5.76 -11.03
N ALA A 66 1.23 -6.39 -10.25
CA ALA A 66 1.73 -7.73 -10.56
C ALA A 66 0.61 -8.77 -10.60
N LEU A 67 -0.32 -8.73 -9.64
CA LEU A 67 -1.50 -9.62 -9.57
C LEU A 67 -2.39 -9.50 -10.81
N ASP A 68 -2.52 -8.29 -11.36
CA ASP A 68 -3.27 -8.02 -12.59
C ASP A 68 -2.49 -8.39 -13.87
N GLY A 69 -1.24 -8.87 -13.76
CA GLY A 69 -0.36 -9.10 -14.91
C GLY A 69 0.12 -7.82 -15.61
N LYS A 70 0.00 -6.66 -14.95
CA LYS A 70 0.46 -5.36 -15.46
C LYS A 70 1.95 -5.18 -15.19
N PRO A 71 2.68 -4.45 -16.05
CA PRO A 71 4.08 -4.14 -15.80
C PRO A 71 4.21 -3.32 -14.50
N THR A 72 5.15 -3.73 -13.65
CA THR A 72 5.41 -3.09 -12.35
C THR A 72 6.92 -3.08 -12.09
N ASN A 73 7.40 -2.01 -11.46
CA ASN A 73 8.78 -1.84 -11.01
C ASN A 73 8.88 -2.07 -9.49
N LEU A 74 8.32 -3.19 -9.03
CA LEU A 74 8.34 -3.57 -7.62
C LEU A 74 9.79 -3.75 -7.16
N SER A 75 10.17 -2.99 -6.13
CA SER A 75 11.50 -2.97 -5.53
C SER A 75 11.50 -3.50 -4.10
N GLU A 76 12.69 -3.75 -3.54
CA GLU A 76 12.82 -4.27 -2.18
C GLU A 76 12.29 -3.27 -1.15
N ASN A 77 12.58 -1.99 -1.38
CA ASN A 77 12.07 -0.88 -0.58
C ASN A 77 10.53 -0.81 -0.58
N ASP A 78 9.85 -1.21 -1.67
CA ASP A 78 8.37 -1.29 -1.67
C ASP A 78 7.86 -2.41 -0.73
N ILE A 79 8.56 -3.55 -0.70
CA ILE A 79 8.27 -4.67 0.21
C ILE A 79 8.56 -4.30 1.67
N GLU A 80 9.69 -3.66 1.93
CA GLU A 80 10.06 -3.19 3.26
C GLU A 80 9.10 -2.11 3.79
N ARG A 81 8.61 -1.22 2.92
CA ARG A 81 7.53 -0.27 3.25
C ARG A 81 6.25 -0.98 3.62
N ARG A 82 5.81 -1.95 2.81
CA ARG A 82 4.64 -2.79 3.14
C ARG A 82 4.81 -3.46 4.50
N ASN A 83 5.95 -4.07 4.75
CA ASN A 83 6.26 -4.72 6.02
C ASN A 83 6.19 -3.74 7.20
N THR A 84 6.72 -2.54 7.03
CA THR A 84 6.64 -1.48 8.06
C THR A 84 5.19 -1.08 8.33
N VAL A 85 4.37 -0.91 7.29
CA VAL A 85 2.94 -0.60 7.42
C VAL A 85 2.20 -1.73 8.12
N VAL A 86 2.46 -2.99 7.78
CA VAL A 86 1.84 -4.14 8.44
C VAL A 86 2.16 -4.17 9.92
N ASN A 87 3.43 -3.98 10.30
CA ASN A 87 3.82 -3.97 11.71
C ASN A 87 3.15 -2.81 12.46
N LEU A 88 3.01 -1.62 11.86
CA LEU A 88 2.28 -0.51 12.47
C LEU A 88 0.80 -0.84 12.70
N LEU A 89 0.14 -1.46 11.74
CA LEU A 89 -1.27 -1.87 11.90
C LEU A 89 -1.42 -2.92 13.02
N HIS A 90 -0.43 -3.81 13.16
CA HIS A 90 -0.40 -4.81 14.22
C HIS A 90 -0.17 -4.18 15.59
N GLU A 91 0.79 -3.24 15.71
CA GLU A 91 1.06 -2.49 16.94
C GLU A 91 -0.15 -1.65 17.41
N TRP A 92 -0.97 -1.17 16.46
CA TRP A 92 -2.22 -0.46 16.75
C TRP A 92 -3.41 -1.39 17.00
N ASP A 93 -3.17 -2.70 17.06
CA ASP A 93 -4.19 -3.71 17.34
C ASP A 93 -5.33 -3.73 16.31
N LEU A 94 -5.04 -3.30 15.08
CA LEU A 94 -6.00 -3.27 13.97
C LEU A 94 -6.02 -4.60 13.19
N VAL A 95 -4.89 -5.32 13.21
CA VAL A 95 -4.73 -6.60 12.51
C VAL A 95 -3.80 -7.54 13.29
N ASP A 96 -3.99 -8.84 13.12
CA ASP A 96 -3.01 -9.85 13.56
C ASP A 96 -2.26 -10.42 12.36
N ILE A 97 -0.94 -10.44 12.42
CA ILE A 97 -0.10 -11.00 11.34
C ILE A 97 -0.08 -12.53 11.47
N VAL A 98 -0.45 -13.25 10.41
CA VAL A 98 -0.50 -14.73 10.45
C VAL A 98 0.91 -15.34 10.48
N VAL A 99 1.86 -14.75 9.76
CA VAL A 99 3.28 -15.18 9.71
C VAL A 99 4.17 -13.95 9.91
N PRO A 100 4.47 -13.57 11.17
CA PRO A 100 5.22 -12.34 11.50
C PRO A 100 6.59 -12.25 10.81
N GLU A 101 7.24 -13.38 10.55
CA GLU A 101 8.56 -13.45 9.91
C GLU A 101 8.55 -12.89 8.49
N LYS A 102 7.40 -12.92 7.80
CA LYS A 102 7.26 -12.34 6.45
C LYS A 102 7.18 -10.81 6.47
N ALA A 103 6.87 -10.21 7.61
CA ALA A 103 6.82 -8.76 7.78
C ALA A 103 8.19 -8.15 8.12
N GLN A 104 9.28 -8.78 7.69
CA GLN A 104 10.66 -8.30 7.80
C GLN A 104 11.41 -8.53 6.47
N PRO A 105 12.41 -7.70 6.12
CA PRO A 105 12.87 -6.50 6.84
C PRO A 105 11.88 -5.32 6.72
N THR A 106 12.14 -4.27 7.49
CA THR A 106 11.35 -3.02 7.53
C THR A 106 12.23 -1.82 7.20
N VAL A 107 11.60 -0.71 6.76
CA VAL A 107 12.26 0.58 6.61
C VAL A 107 12.00 1.49 7.80
N SER A 108 12.80 2.55 7.92
CA SER A 108 12.49 3.63 8.86
C SER A 108 11.14 4.29 8.53
N ILE A 109 10.30 4.48 9.55
CA ILE A 109 9.01 5.20 9.45
C ILE A 109 9.17 6.59 8.82
N ARG A 110 10.35 7.22 8.95
CA ARG A 110 10.66 8.53 8.34
C ARG A 110 10.56 8.55 6.82
N GLN A 111 10.64 7.40 6.16
CA GLN A 111 10.49 7.29 4.71
C GLN A 111 9.02 7.38 4.25
N MET A 112 8.07 7.43 5.18
CA MET A 112 6.64 7.48 4.90
C MET A 112 5.99 8.62 5.70
N LYS A 113 4.88 9.12 5.18
CA LYS A 113 4.01 10.05 5.88
C LYS A 113 2.81 9.29 6.41
N ILE A 114 2.55 9.45 7.70
CA ILE A 114 1.35 8.98 8.38
C ILE A 114 0.58 10.24 8.78
N LEU A 115 -0.67 10.35 8.35
CA LEU A 115 -1.53 11.47 8.70
C LEU A 115 -2.45 11.11 9.87
N PRO A 116 -2.49 11.92 10.94
CA PRO A 116 -3.57 11.82 11.91
C PRO A 116 -4.90 12.16 11.24
N PHE A 117 -6.00 11.65 11.78
CA PHE A 117 -7.32 11.87 11.21
C PHE A 117 -7.68 13.37 11.08
N SER A 118 -7.21 14.20 12.02
CA SER A 118 -7.42 15.66 12.01
C SER A 118 -6.77 16.38 10.83
N GLU A 119 -5.63 15.89 10.34
CA GLU A 119 -4.92 16.50 9.20
C GLU A 119 -5.50 16.05 7.85
N LYS A 120 -6.31 14.99 7.82
CA LYS A 120 -6.89 14.43 6.57
C LYS A 120 -7.51 15.47 5.64
N PRO A 121 -8.31 16.46 6.11
CA PRO A 121 -8.93 17.45 5.23
C PRO A 121 -7.94 18.41 4.54
N GLU A 122 -6.71 18.50 5.04
CA GLU A 122 -5.67 19.37 4.50
C GLU A 122 -4.86 18.73 3.38
N TRP A 123 -5.04 17.42 3.15
CA TRP A 123 -4.27 16.63 2.21
C TRP A 123 -5.16 16.04 1.13
N ASP A 124 -4.68 16.10 -0.10
CA ASP A 124 -5.28 15.40 -1.23
C ASP A 124 -4.82 13.93 -1.21
N LEU A 125 -5.70 13.03 -0.76
CA LEU A 125 -5.42 11.60 -0.64
C LEU A 125 -5.61 10.89 -1.97
N GLN A 126 -4.51 10.38 -2.53
CA GLN A 126 -4.44 9.79 -3.86
C GLN A 126 -4.21 8.28 -3.77
N ALA A 127 -5.21 7.49 -4.17
CA ALA A 127 -5.07 6.04 -4.31
C ALA A 127 -4.58 5.70 -5.72
N LYS A 128 -3.34 5.19 -5.84
CA LYS A 128 -2.76 4.78 -7.13
C LYS A 128 -3.41 3.53 -7.74
N TYR A 129 -4.16 2.78 -6.93
CA TYR A 129 -4.87 1.57 -7.36
C TYR A 129 -6.28 1.58 -6.77
N SER A 130 -7.27 1.26 -7.61
CA SER A 130 -8.66 1.06 -7.20
C SER A 130 -9.00 -0.43 -7.26
N ILE A 131 -9.27 -1.03 -6.09
CA ILE A 131 -9.66 -2.44 -5.99
C ILE A 131 -11.14 -2.57 -6.32
N GLY A 132 -11.45 -3.30 -7.39
CA GLY A 132 -12.83 -3.60 -7.81
C GLY A 132 -13.20 -3.01 -9.17
N ASN A 133 -13.81 -3.83 -10.02
CA ASN A 133 -14.27 -3.46 -11.35
C ASN A 133 -15.55 -2.60 -11.24
N VAL A 134 -15.41 -1.33 -10.89
CA VAL A 134 -16.42 -0.34 -11.27
C VAL A 134 -16.00 0.13 -12.65
N GLY A 135 -16.79 -0.20 -13.68
CA GLY A 135 -16.55 0.13 -15.08
C GLY A 135 -16.54 1.63 -15.35
N ILE A 136 -15.59 2.36 -14.78
CA ILE A 136 -15.18 3.68 -15.22
C ILE A 136 -14.22 3.39 -16.36
N LYS A 137 -14.68 3.66 -17.59
CA LYS A 137 -13.87 3.64 -18.80
C LYS A 137 -12.52 4.28 -18.48
N THR A 138 -11.48 3.47 -18.47
CA THR A 138 -10.08 3.88 -18.39
C THR A 138 -9.81 4.88 -19.50
N THR A 139 -9.84 6.17 -19.17
CA THR A 139 -9.29 7.21 -20.05
C THR A 139 -7.78 7.04 -20.04
N LYS A 140 -7.29 6.42 -21.13
CA LYS A 140 -5.90 6.28 -21.59
C LYS A 140 -4.94 5.62 -20.60
N GLU A 141 -4.43 4.46 -21.02
CA GLU A 141 -3.22 3.83 -20.50
C GLU A 141 -2.11 4.88 -20.34
N ALA A 142 -1.88 5.30 -19.09
CA ALA A 142 -0.72 6.11 -18.75
C ALA A 142 0.49 5.17 -18.67
N LYS A 143 1.21 5.01 -19.79
CA LYS A 143 2.63 4.62 -19.77
C LYS A 143 3.34 5.58 -18.81
N GLY A 144 3.65 5.13 -17.60
CA GLY A 144 4.29 5.94 -16.54
C GLY A 144 3.63 5.91 -15.16
N ALA A 145 2.47 5.27 -14.95
CA ALA A 145 1.80 5.28 -13.64
C ALA A 145 2.58 4.61 -12.48
N THR A 146 3.56 3.75 -12.81
CA THR A 146 4.46 3.07 -11.88
C THR A 146 5.74 3.84 -11.58
N GLU A 147 6.05 4.86 -12.37
CA GLU A 147 7.22 5.74 -12.19
C GLU A 147 6.78 6.98 -11.41
N ILE A 148 7.23 7.07 -10.16
CA ILE A 148 7.20 8.31 -9.39
C ILE A 148 8.50 9.02 -9.72
N ASP A 149 8.44 10.21 -10.31
CA ASP A 149 9.62 11.04 -10.50
C ASP A 149 10.24 11.28 -9.11
N GLU A 150 11.48 10.82 -8.93
CA GLU A 150 12.18 10.92 -7.65
C GLU A 150 12.35 12.39 -7.22
N LYS A 151 12.31 13.34 -8.15
CA LYS A 151 12.31 14.79 -7.90
C LYS A 151 11.03 15.32 -7.26
N ILE A 152 10.00 14.50 -7.09
CA ILE A 152 8.82 14.83 -6.27
C ILE A 152 9.17 14.72 -4.78
N PHE A 153 10.23 13.99 -4.43
CA PHE A 153 10.67 13.73 -3.06
C PHE A 153 11.82 14.62 -2.58
N GLU A 154 12.40 15.43 -3.47
CA GLU A 154 13.32 16.56 -3.16
C GLU A 154 12.52 17.85 -2.87
#